data_AF-A0A370I0Q5-F1
#
_entry.id   AF-A0A370I0Q5-F1
#
_cell.length_a   1.000
_cell.length_b   1.000
_cell.length_c   1.000
_cell.angle_alpha   90.00
_cell.angle_beta   90.00
_cell.angle_gamma   90.00
#
_symmetry.space_group_name_H-M   'P 1'
#
loop_
_entity.id
_entity.type
_entity.pdbx_description
1 polymer ?
#
loop_
_entity_poly.entity_id
_entity_poly.type
_entity_poly.pdbx_seq_one_letter_code
_entity_poly.pdbx_strand_id
1 'polypeptide(L)'
;MTYVELERRVTRVEGRVTDIEEVHGASIYKLTRDVRRHELITRRLAVGMNGLSRGMALIMEHMGLPPVDIPEVTMPTEEEIDASFEDES
;
A
#
# COMPACT_ATOMS: atom_id res chain seq x y z
N MET A 1 -7.82 12.14 -47.50
CA MET A 1 -7.27 11.06 -46.68
C MET A 1 -7.38 9.78 -47.48
N THR A 2 -6.26 9.16 -47.80
CA THR A 2 -6.24 7.94 -48.61
C THR A 2 -6.43 6.71 -47.72
N TYR A 3 -6.85 5.58 -48.31
CA TYR A 3 -6.99 4.30 -47.61
C TYR A 3 -5.68 3.91 -46.88
N VAL A 4 -4.53 4.15 -47.51
CA VAL A 4 -3.19 3.89 -46.94
C VAL A 4 -2.89 4.77 -45.73
N GLU A 5 -3.35 6.02 -45.73
CA GLU A 5 -3.19 6.91 -44.57
C GLU A 5 -4.08 6.48 -43.39
N LEU A 6 -5.28 5.98 -43.66
CA LEU A 6 -6.18 5.41 -42.65
C LEU A 6 -5.58 4.15 -42.04
N GLU A 7 -5.12 3.22 -42.87
CA GLU A 7 -4.49 1.97 -42.44
C GLU A 7 -3.28 2.24 -41.53
N ARG A 8 -2.37 3.13 -41.95
CA ARG A 8 -1.21 3.54 -41.13
C ARG A 8 -1.60 4.15 -39.80
N ARG A 9 -2.70 4.89 -39.74
CA ARG A 9 -3.21 5.48 -38.49
C ARG A 9 -3.79 4.42 -37.58
N VAL A 10 -4.58 3.48 -38.11
CA VAL A 10 -5.16 2.37 -37.36
C VAL A 10 -4.06 1.50 -36.77
N THR A 11 -3.08 1.07 -37.57
CA THR A 11 -1.94 0.25 -37.08
C THR A 11 -1.16 0.95 -35.97
N ARG A 12 -0.98 2.27 -36.06
CA ARG A 12 -0.29 3.03 -35.00
C ARG A 12 -1.10 3.09 -33.70
N VAL A 13 -2.43 3.22 -33.82
CA VAL A 13 -3.31 3.22 -32.64
C VAL A 13 -3.32 1.84 -31.99
N GLU A 14 -3.45 0.77 -32.79
CA GLU A 14 -3.40 -0.61 -32.31
C GLU A 14 -2.08 -0.90 -31.58
N GLY A 15 -0.93 -0.53 -32.17
CA GLY A 15 0.37 -0.68 -31.51
C GLY A 15 0.46 0.06 -30.17
N ARG A 16 -0.05 1.30 -30.10
CA ARG A 16 -0.09 2.06 -28.84
C ARG A 16 -1.02 1.44 -27.80
N VAL A 17 -2.13 0.84 -28.22
CA VAL A 17 -3.05 0.14 -27.31
C VAL A 17 -2.35 -1.09 -26.74
N THR A 18 -1.69 -1.89 -27.58
CA THR A 18 -0.90 -3.05 -27.12
C THR A 18 0.20 -2.63 -26.14
N ASP A 19 0.97 -1.59 -26.46
CA ASP A 19 2.01 -1.06 -25.57
C ASP A 19 1.44 -0.64 -24.20
N ILE A 20 0.29 0.06 -24.20
CA ILE A 20 -0.38 0.47 -22.98
C ILE A 20 -0.85 -0.74 -22.19
N GLU A 21 -1.52 -1.70 -22.82
CA GLU A 21 -2.06 -2.88 -22.14
C GLU A 21 -0.94 -3.71 -21.50
N GLU A 22 0.17 -3.91 -22.20
CA GLU A 22 1.34 -4.62 -21.67
C GLU A 22 1.99 -3.90 -20.50
N VAL A 23 2.29 -2.61 -20.66
CA VAL A 23 2.93 -1.81 -19.61
C VAL A 23 2.00 -1.63 -18.41
N HIS A 24 0.71 -1.41 -18.65
CA HIS A 24 -0.29 -1.22 -17.60
C HIS A 24 -0.48 -2.51 -16.79
N GLY A 25 -0.61 -3.67 -17.45
CA GLY A 25 -0.71 -4.96 -16.77
C GLY A 25 0.53 -5.26 -15.92
N ALA A 26 1.73 -5.05 -16.48
CA ALA A 26 2.98 -5.25 -15.75
C ALA A 26 3.13 -4.27 -14.57
N SER A 27 2.71 -3.02 -14.74
CA SER A 27 2.79 -1.99 -13.71
C SER A 27 1.81 -2.25 -12.58
N ILE A 28 0.56 -2.60 -12.88
CA ILE A 28 -0.45 -2.99 -11.87
C ILE A 28 0.04 -4.19 -11.08
N TYR A 29 0.59 -5.21 -11.75
CA TYR A 29 1.08 -6.39 -11.05
C TYR A 29 2.21 -6.05 -10.07
N LYS A 30 3.20 -5.25 -10.51
CA LYS A 30 4.31 -4.80 -9.65
C LYS A 30 3.81 -3.98 -8.47
N LEU A 31 2.97 -2.97 -8.74
CA LEU A 31 2.41 -2.10 -7.71
C LEU A 31 1.61 -2.91 -6.69
N THR A 32 0.75 -3.83 -7.16
CA THR A 32 -0.02 -4.72 -6.27
C THR A 32 0.91 -5.56 -5.40
N ARG A 33 1.98 -6.12 -5.97
CA ARG A 33 2.95 -6.92 -5.22
C ARG A 33 3.67 -6.09 -4.15
N ASP A 34 4.06 -4.86 -4.48
CA ASP A 34 4.75 -3.97 -3.55
C ASP A 34 3.83 -3.48 -2.43
N VAL A 35 2.58 -3.10 -2.76
CA VAL A 35 1.55 -2.78 -1.76
C VAL A 35 1.32 -3.96 -0.81
N ARG A 36 1.16 -5.18 -1.34
CA ARG A 36 1.00 -6.38 -0.50
C ARG A 36 2.22 -6.65 0.38
N ARG A 37 3.43 -6.38 -0.11
CA ARG A 37 4.65 -6.50 0.71
C ARG A 37 4.64 -5.50 1.85
N HIS A 38 4.29 -4.24 1.59
CA HIS A 38 4.19 -3.20 2.61
C HIS A 38 3.10 -3.48 3.63
N GLU A 39 1.93 -3.94 3.20
CA GLU A 39 0.83 -4.36 4.07
C GLU A 39 1.28 -5.48 5.03
N LEU A 40 1.97 -6.50 4.51
CA LEU A 40 2.48 -7.61 5.33
C LEU A 40 3.51 -7.17 6.36
N ILE A 41 4.47 -6.30 5.98
CA ILE A 41 5.49 -5.81 6.89
C ILE A 41 4.84 -4.92 7.97
N THR A 42 3.96 -4.01 7.57
CA THR A 42 3.28 -3.09 8.49
C THR A 42 2.44 -3.85 9.51
N ARG A 43 1.68 -4.87 9.07
CA ARG A 43 0.90 -5.73 9.97
C ARG A 43 1.78 -6.46 10.99
N ARG A 44 2.92 -6.99 10.54
CA ARG A 44 3.89 -7.65 11.45
C ARG A 44 4.45 -6.68 12.48
N LEU A 45 4.77 -5.45 12.05
CA LEU A 45 5.27 -4.41 12.95
C LEU A 45 4.21 -4.01 13.98
N ALA A 46 2.96 -3.79 13.57
CA ALA A 46 1.86 -3.45 14.50
C ALA A 46 1.66 -4.54 15.55
N VAL A 47 1.57 -5.82 15.13
CA VAL A 47 1.45 -6.95 16.06
C VAL A 47 2.66 -7.04 17.00
N GLY A 48 3.87 -6.87 16.47
CA GLY A 48 5.10 -6.89 17.26
C GLY A 48 5.16 -5.77 18.29
N MET A 49 4.83 -4.54 17.90
CA MET A 49 4.76 -3.36 18.77
C MET A 49 3.74 -3.54 19.89
N ASN A 50 2.54 -4.02 19.56
CA ASN A 50 1.51 -4.26 20.58
C ASN A 50 1.91 -5.37 21.54
N GLY A 51 2.56 -6.43 21.02
CA GLY A 51 3.14 -7.48 21.86
C GLY A 51 4.23 -6.97 22.80
N LEU A 52 5.13 -6.12 22.31
CA LEU A 52 6.20 -5.50 23.09
C LEU A 52 5.63 -4.58 24.18
N SER A 53 4.65 -3.74 23.83
CA SER A 53 3.95 -2.86 24.77
C SER A 53 3.34 -3.66 25.93
N ARG A 54 2.55 -4.70 25.63
CA ARG A 54 1.96 -5.58 26.65
C ARG A 54 3.03 -6.29 27.49
N GLY A 55 4.09 -6.77 26.86
CA GLY A 55 5.21 -7.40 27.57
C GLY A 55 5.90 -6.44 28.55
N MET A 56 6.10 -5.20 28.14
CA MET A 56 6.70 -4.16 28.99
C MET A 56 5.79 -3.80 30.16
N ALA A 57 4.48 -3.67 29.92
CA ALA A 57 3.49 -3.43 30.97
C ALA A 57 3.54 -4.52 32.06
N LEU A 58 3.62 -5.80 31.65
CA LEU A 58 3.76 -6.94 32.57
C LEU A 58 5.07 -6.89 33.37
N ILE A 59 6.18 -6.51 32.74
CA ILE A 59 7.48 -6.35 33.42
C ILE A 59 7.40 -5.24 34.47
N MET A 60 6.79 -4.11 34.15
CA MET A 60 6.60 -3.00 35.09
C MET A 60 5.75 -3.43 36.30
N GLU A 61 4.63 -4.11 36.05
CA GLU A 61 3.77 -4.64 37.11
C GLU A 61 4.54 -5.60 38.04
N HIS A 62 5.37 -6.48 37.47
CA HIS A 62 6.19 -7.40 38.26
C HIS A 62 7.25 -6.69 39.12
N MET A 63 7.72 -5.52 38.68
CA MET A 63 8.63 -4.67 39.46
C MET A 63 7.91 -3.75 40.46
N GLY A 64 6.58 -3.83 40.57
CA GLY A 64 5.78 -2.94 41.42
C GLY A 64 5.69 -1.51 40.90
N LEU A 65 5.99 -1.28 39.62
CA LEU A 65 5.83 0.00 38.95
C LEU A 65 4.45 0.08 38.28
N PRO A 66 3.80 1.26 38.26
CA PRO A 66 2.58 1.43 37.49
C PRO A 66 2.88 1.24 35.99
N PRO A 67 2.17 0.34 35.28
CA PRO A 67 2.38 0.14 33.85
C PRO A 67 2.09 1.42 33.05
N VAL A 68 2.90 1.67 32.03
CA VAL A 68 2.62 2.72 31.04
C VAL A 68 1.58 2.20 30.06
N ASP A 69 0.50 2.97 29.89
CA ASP A 69 -0.50 2.72 28.87
C ASP A 69 0.01 3.23 27.52
N ILE A 70 0.44 2.31 26.67
CA ILE A 70 0.84 2.61 25.29
C ILE A 70 -0.30 2.11 24.39
N PRO A 71 -0.98 3.02 23.67
CA PRO A 71 -2.11 2.65 22.84
C PRO A 71 -1.71 1.61 21.79
N GLU A 72 -2.60 0.68 21.52
CA GLU A 72 -2.36 -0.33 20.49
C GLU A 72 -2.28 0.33 19.11
N VAL A 73 -1.25 -0.04 18.36
CA VAL A 73 -1.13 0.29 16.95
C VAL A 73 -2.22 -0.49 16.20
N THR A 74 -3.15 0.26 15.61
CA THR A 74 -4.17 -0.27 14.71
C THR A 74 -3.77 -0.02 13.25
N MET A 75 -4.29 -0.85 12.35
CA MET A 75 -4.17 -0.56 10.92
C MET A 75 -5.04 0.65 10.57
N PRO A 76 -4.62 1.49 9.61
CA PRO A 76 -5.41 2.63 9.20
C PRO A 76 -6.74 2.20 8.58
N THR A 77 -7.77 3.01 8.75
CA THR A 77 -9.06 2.87 8.08
C THR A 77 -8.99 3.40 6.64
N GLU A 78 -9.97 3.04 5.81
CA GLU A 78 -10.09 3.61 4.46
C GLU A 78 -10.23 5.14 4.51
N GLU A 79 -10.96 5.67 5.49
CA GLU A 79 -11.14 7.11 5.68
C GLU A 79 -9.80 7.81 6.02
N GLU A 80 -8.96 7.21 6.87
CA GLU A 80 -7.63 7.73 7.20
C GLU A 80 -6.68 7.68 5.99
N ILE A 81 -6.81 6.64 5.16
CA ILE A 81 -6.05 6.51 3.91
C ILE A 81 -6.49 7.59 2.91
N ASP A 82 -7.79 7.75 2.70
CA ASP A 82 -8.34 8.75 1.78
C ASP A 82 -7.92 10.17 2.18
N ALA A 83 -8.03 10.50 3.47
CA ALA A 83 -7.59 11.79 4.01
C ALA A 83 -6.09 12.05 3.77
N SER A 84 -5.24 11.01 3.80
CA SER A 84 -3.81 11.16 3.57
C SER A 84 -3.45 11.66 2.17
N PHE A 85 -4.33 11.47 1.18
CA PHE A 85 -4.15 12.01 -0.17
C PHE A 85 -4.54 13.49 -0.28
N GLU A 86 -5.39 13.98 0.61
CA GLU A 86 -5.85 15.39 0.62
C GLU A 86 -4.81 16.31 1.28
N ASP A 87 -4.08 15.79 2.29
CA ASP A 87 -3.04 16.54 3.02
C ASP A 87 -1.76 16.82 2.21
N GLU A 88 -1.55 16.15 1.07
CA GLU A 88 -0.38 16.35 0.19
C GLU A 88 -0.64 17.32 -0.98
N SER A 89 -1.81 17.98 -1.03
CA SER A 89 -2.23 18.90 -2.11
C SER A 89 -2.23 20.38 -1.74
#